data_AF-A0A1C6U5U5-F1
#
_entry.id   AF-A0A1C6U5U5-F1
#
_cell.length_a   1.000
_cell.length_b   1.000
_cell.length_c   1.000
_cell.angle_alpha   90.00
_cell.angle_beta   90.00
_cell.angle_gamma   90.00
#
_symmetry.space_group_name_H-M   'P 1'
#
loop_
_entity.id
_entity.type
_entity.pdbx_description
1 polymer ?
#
loop_
_entity_poly.entity_id
_entity_poly.type
_entity_poly.pdbx_seq_one_letter_code
_entity_poly.pdbx_strand_id
1 'polypeptide(L)'
;MTGAVRKLSISVPPDVAERLEREPNASAFLVDAARALMRREALDAELAHQGIPVAEEGVARARAARAAVDVAWPAERYEATRERVRHADDEDHAGRVSAA
;
A
#
# COMPACT_ATOMS: atom_id res chain seq x y z
N MET A 1 5.58 -9.33 -22.01
CA MET A 1 6.16 -8.24 -22.83
C MET A 1 6.87 -7.27 -21.90
N THR A 2 8.20 -7.19 -21.94
CA THR A 2 8.93 -6.16 -21.19
C THR A 2 8.76 -4.83 -21.91
N GLY A 3 7.85 -3.98 -21.42
CA GLY A 3 7.67 -2.63 -21.95
C GLY A 3 8.94 -1.79 -21.80
N ALA A 4 9.09 -0.76 -22.63
CA ALA A 4 10.25 0.14 -22.60
C ALA A 4 10.41 0.77 -21.20
N VAL A 5 11.52 0.47 -20.54
CA VAL A 5 11.85 1.04 -19.22
C VAL A 5 12.64 2.34 -19.45
N ARG A 6 12.18 3.44 -18.85
CA ARG A 6 12.91 4.71 -18.82
C ARG A 6 13.64 4.85 -17.50
N LYS A 7 14.95 5.12 -17.55
CA LYS A 7 15.75 5.39 -16.34
C LYS A 7 15.54 6.84 -15.93
N LEU A 8 15.30 7.05 -14.64
CA LEU A 8 15.21 8.36 -14.01
C LEU A 8 16.31 8.46 -12.96
N SER A 9 17.01 9.60 -12.93
CA SER A 9 17.97 9.93 -11.87
C SER A 9 17.40 11.08 -11.07
N ILE A 10 17.33 10.92 -9.75
CA ILE A 10 16.75 11.90 -8.83
C ILE A 10 17.70 12.14 -7.67
N SER A 11 17.72 13.37 -7.18
CA SER A 11 18.37 13.69 -5.90
C SER A 11 17.35 13.50 -4.78
N VAL A 12 17.77 12.83 -3.71
CA VAL A 12 16.93 12.58 -2.53
C VAL A 12 17.60 13.13 -1.26
N PRO A 13 16.82 13.49 -0.22
CA PRO A 13 17.36 13.86 1.08
C PRO A 13 18.25 12.75 1.70
N PRO A 14 19.24 13.08 2.54
CA PRO A 14 20.17 12.10 3.11
C PRO A 14 19.50 10.97 3.90
N ASP A 15 18.48 11.29 4.71
CA ASP A 15 17.71 10.31 5.49
C ASP A 15 16.96 9.31 4.59
N VAL A 16 16.45 9.79 3.45
CA VAL A 16 15.81 8.95 2.44
C VAL A 16 16.84 8.08 1.73
N ALA A 17 18.01 8.62 1.40
CA ALA A 17 19.10 7.84 0.80
C ALA A 17 19.51 6.68 1.73
N GLU A 18 19.79 6.95 3.01
CA GLU A 18 20.13 5.94 4.00
C GLU A 18 19.06 4.84 4.14
N ARG A 19 17.78 5.23 4.07
CA ARG A 19 16.68 4.26 4.13
C ARG A 19 16.63 3.37 2.89
N LEU A 20 16.85 3.93 1.71
CA LEU A 20 16.85 3.21 0.43
C LEU A 20 18.07 2.30 0.29
N GLU A 21 19.22 2.67 0.85
CA GLU A 21 20.42 1.83 0.89
C GLU A 21 20.23 0.54 1.70
N ARG A 22 19.31 0.55 2.68
CA ARG A 22 18.94 -0.66 3.46
C ARG A 22 17.99 -1.59 2.69
N GLU A 23 17.39 -1.14 1.59
CA GLU A 23 16.51 -1.97 0.78
C GLU A 23 17.32 -2.88 -0.14
N PRO A 24 16.96 -4.19 -0.26
CA PRO A 24 17.60 -5.09 -1.22
C PRO A 24 17.51 -4.60 -2.67
N ASN A 25 16.48 -3.83 -3.00
CA ASN A 25 16.31 -3.18 -4.31
C ASN A 25 15.53 -1.86 -4.17
N ALA A 26 16.27 -0.75 -4.04
CA ALA A 26 15.71 0.59 -3.92
C ALA A 26 14.78 0.98 -5.09
N SER A 27 15.14 0.63 -6.32
CA SER A 27 14.33 0.97 -7.50
C SER A 27 12.97 0.27 -7.49
N ALA A 28 12.94 -1.02 -7.14
CA ALA A 28 11.69 -1.77 -7.03
C ALA A 28 10.81 -1.20 -5.91
N PHE A 29 11.41 -0.92 -4.74
CA PHE A 29 10.73 -0.29 -3.63
C PHE A 29 10.06 1.04 -4.03
N LEU A 30 10.81 1.92 -4.72
CA LEU A 30 10.28 3.20 -5.19
C LEU A 30 9.17 3.05 -6.24
N VAL A 31 9.32 2.10 -7.17
CA VAL A 31 8.27 1.80 -8.18
C VAL A 31 6.99 1.33 -7.50
N ASP A 32 7.09 0.45 -6.51
CA ASP A 32 5.91 -0.06 -5.81
C ASP A 32 5.25 1.02 -4.95
N ALA A 33 6.04 1.86 -4.29
CA ALA A 33 5.54 3.03 -3.58
C ALA A 33 4.82 4.02 -4.52
N ALA A 34 5.41 4.32 -5.68
CA ALA A 34 4.79 5.19 -6.69
C ALA A 34 3.47 4.60 -7.22
N ARG A 35 3.44 3.30 -7.52
CA ARG A 35 2.21 2.61 -7.95
C ARG A 35 1.15 2.61 -6.85
N ALA A 36 1.53 2.44 -5.59
CA ALA A 36 0.59 2.52 -4.47
C ALA A 36 -0.02 3.91 -4.35
N LEU A 37 0.78 4.97 -4.53
CA LEU A 37 0.30 6.35 -4.57
C LEU A 37 -0.69 6.57 -5.71
N MET A 38 -0.35 6.15 -6.94
CA MET A 38 -1.23 6.27 -8.11
C MET A 38 -2.58 5.55 -7.90
N ARG A 39 -2.56 4.33 -7.32
CA ARG A 39 -3.80 3.59 -7.02
C ARG A 39 -4.66 4.33 -6.01
N ARG A 40 -4.04 4.94 -4.99
CA ARG A 40 -4.76 5.74 -4.00
C ARG A 40 -5.38 6.99 -4.64
N GLU A 41 -4.63 7.72 -5.45
CA GLU A 41 -5.13 8.91 -6.16
C GLU A 41 -6.31 8.55 -7.08
N ALA A 42 -6.22 7.42 -7.79
CA ALA A 42 -7.32 6.94 -8.63
C ALA A 42 -8.58 6.60 -7.82
N LEU A 43 -8.41 5.96 -6.64
CA LEU A 43 -9.52 5.69 -5.74
C LEU A 43 -10.15 6.98 -5.19
N ASP A 44 -9.32 7.93 -4.75
CA ASP A 44 -9.78 9.23 -4.25
C ASP A 44 -10.58 9.98 -5.34
N ALA A 45 -10.13 9.92 -6.60
CA ALA A 45 -10.84 10.49 -7.75
C ALA A 45 -12.19 9.79 -8.02
N GLU A 46 -12.24 8.47 -7.96
CA GLU A 46 -13.48 7.70 -8.15
C GLU A 46 -14.50 8.01 -7.04
N LEU A 47 -14.06 8.04 -5.78
CA LEU A 47 -14.93 8.40 -4.65
C LEU A 47 -15.51 9.81 -4.83
N ALA A 48 -14.68 10.76 -5.23
CA ALA A 48 -15.13 12.12 -5.52
C ALA A 48 -16.13 12.16 -6.68
N HIS A 49 -15.91 11.37 -7.74
CA HIS A 49 -16.83 11.25 -8.87
C HIS A 49 -18.22 10.75 -8.43
N GLN A 50 -18.27 9.81 -7.49
CA GLN A 50 -19.51 9.31 -6.89
C GLN A 50 -20.11 10.26 -5.83
N GLY A 51 -19.53 11.44 -5.62
CA GLY A 51 -19.99 12.42 -4.63
C GLY A 51 -19.70 12.04 -3.18
N ILE A 52 -18.70 11.17 -2.95
CA ILE A 52 -18.27 10.73 -1.62
C ILE A 52 -16.97 11.48 -1.25
N PRO A 53 -17.04 12.61 -0.53
CA PRO A 53 -15.84 13.35 -0.15
C PRO A 53 -15.06 12.62 0.95
N VAL A 54 -13.77 12.41 0.73
CA VAL A 54 -12.85 11.94 1.77
C VAL A 54 -12.41 13.15 2.62
N ALA A 55 -13.12 13.38 3.73
CA ALA A 55 -12.83 14.48 4.64
C ALA A 55 -11.51 14.27 5.41
N GLU A 56 -10.72 15.32 5.56
CA GLU A 56 -9.43 15.27 6.28
C GLU A 56 -9.61 14.82 7.73
N GLU A 57 -10.67 15.27 8.40
CA GLU A 57 -11.00 14.86 9.76
C GLU A 57 -11.33 13.37 9.83
N GLY A 58 -11.98 12.84 8.79
CA GLY A 58 -12.24 11.41 8.64
C GLY A 58 -10.95 10.61 8.54
N VAL A 59 -10.02 11.06 7.70
CA VAL A 59 -8.70 10.46 7.54
C VAL A 59 -7.90 10.51 8.84
N ALA A 60 -7.91 11.64 9.54
CA ALA A 60 -7.21 11.81 10.81
C ALA A 60 -7.75 10.84 11.89
N ARG A 61 -9.07 10.71 12.02
CA ARG A 61 -9.69 9.75 12.95
C ARG A 61 -9.34 8.31 12.59
N ALA A 62 -9.38 7.96 11.31
CA ALA A 62 -9.02 6.61 10.85
C ALA A 62 -7.54 6.28 11.15
N ARG A 63 -6.63 7.23 10.93
CA ARG A 63 -5.21 7.08 11.27
C ARG A 63 -5.00 6.90 12.78
N ALA A 64 -5.66 7.70 13.60
CA ALA A 64 -5.58 7.60 15.05
C ALA A 64 -6.10 6.24 15.57
N ALA A 65 -7.25 5.79 15.05
CA ALA A 65 -7.78 4.48 15.39
C ALA A 65 -6.81 3.34 15.02
N ARG A 66 -6.16 3.43 13.85
CA ARG A 66 -5.16 2.45 13.44
C ARG A 66 -3.92 2.45 14.33
N ALA A 67 -3.38 3.62 14.64
CA ALA A 67 -2.24 3.74 15.55
C ALA A 67 -2.55 3.18 16.95
N ALA A 68 -3.79 3.36 17.44
CA ALA A 68 -4.22 2.78 18.70
C ALA A 68 -4.25 1.25 18.66
N VAL A 69 -4.66 0.64 17.54
CA VAL A 69 -4.58 -0.80 17.34
C VAL A 69 -3.13 -1.28 17.33
N ASP A 70 -2.23 -0.56 16.63
CA ASP A 70 -0.80 -0.90 16.56
C ASP A 70 -0.12 -0.90 17.94
N VAL A 71 -0.52 0.03 18.82
CA VAL A 71 -0.03 0.09 20.21
C VAL A 71 -0.62 -1.03 21.07
N ALA A 72 -1.90 -1.37 20.87
CA ALA A 72 -2.61 -2.31 21.72
C ALA A 72 -2.34 -3.78 21.37
N TRP A 73 -1.91 -4.08 20.13
CA TRP A 73 -1.79 -5.45 19.64
C TRP A 73 -0.33 -5.91 19.64
N PRO A 74 -0.02 -7.09 20.23
CA PRO A 74 1.29 -7.73 20.08
C PRO A 74 1.60 -8.01 18.61
N ALA A 75 2.87 -7.99 18.24
CA ALA A 75 3.32 -8.22 16.86
C ALA A 75 2.82 -9.57 16.31
N GLU A 76 2.81 -10.63 17.12
CA GLU A 76 2.36 -11.95 16.67
C GLU A 76 0.87 -11.95 16.26
N ARG A 77 0.04 -11.15 16.95
CA ARG A 77 -1.38 -11.01 16.60
C ARG A 77 -1.56 -10.32 15.26
N TYR A 78 -0.69 -9.36 14.96
CA TYR A 78 -0.69 -8.65 13.68
C TYR A 78 -0.30 -9.57 12.53
N GLU A 79 0.75 -10.37 12.71
CA GLU A 79 1.20 -11.36 11.73
C GLU A 79 0.13 -12.42 11.46
N ALA A 80 -0.44 -13.01 12.51
CA ALA A 80 -1.52 -13.98 12.39
C ALA A 80 -2.78 -13.41 11.71
N THR A 81 -3.03 -12.10 11.81
CA THR A 81 -4.12 -11.45 11.08
C THR A 81 -3.77 -11.25 9.61
N ARG A 82 -2.54 -10.83 9.30
CA ARG A 82 -2.08 -10.67 7.91
C ARG A 82 -2.03 -12.00 7.16
N GLU A 83 -1.62 -13.07 7.82
CA GLU A 83 -1.57 -14.41 7.24
C GLU A 83 -2.97 -14.91 6.90
N ARG A 84 -3.95 -14.72 7.80
CA ARG A 84 -5.36 -15.03 7.54
C ARG A 84 -5.93 -14.25 6.35
N VAL A 85 -5.64 -12.95 6.26
CA VAL A 85 -6.09 -12.13 5.12
C VAL A 85 -5.48 -12.62 3.82
N ARG A 86 -4.18 -12.93 3.81
CA ARG A 86 -3.49 -13.45 2.62
C ARG A 86 -4.12 -14.76 2.14
N HIS A 87 -4.39 -15.69 3.06
CA HIS A 87 -5.04 -16.96 2.73
C HIS A 87 -6.47 -16.76 2.20
N ALA A 88 -7.23 -15.82 2.77
CA ALA A 88 -8.57 -15.50 2.27
C ALA A 88 -8.55 -14.93 0.85
N ASP A 89 -7.59 -14.06 0.53
CA ASP A 89 -7.42 -13.51 -0.82
C ASP A 89 -7.05 -14.60 -1.84
N ASP A 90 -6.21 -15.57 -1.45
CA ASP A 90 -5.82 -16.71 -2.30
C ASP A 90 -7.00 -17.65 -2.57
N GLU A 91 -7.84 -17.93 -1.56
CA GLU A 91 -9.06 -18.75 -1.71
C GLU A 91 -10.12 -18.08 -2.59
N ASP A 92 -10.36 -16.78 -2.40
CA ASP A 92 -11.28 -16.00 -3.25
C ASP A 92 -10.80 -15.93 -4.71
N HIS A 93 -9.48 -15.81 -4.92
CA HIS A 93 -8.90 -15.82 -6.25
C HIS A 93 -9.05 -17.18 -6.93
N ALA A 94 -8.77 -18.28 -6.22
CA ALA A 94 -8.95 -19.64 -6.73
C ALA A 94 -10.42 -19.95 -7.06
N GLY A 95 -11.36 -19.50 -6.22
CA GLY A 95 -12.79 -19.65 -6.46
C GLY A 95 -13.30 -18.91 -7.70
N ARG A 96 -12.77 -17.71 -7.97
CA ARG A 96 -13.11 -16.93 -9.18
C ARG A 96 -12.53 -17.52 -10.47
N VAL A 97 -11.35 -18.13 -10.43
CA VAL A 97 -10.72 -18.77 -11.60
C VAL A 97 -11.40 -20.10 -11.95
N SER A 98 -11.92 -20.82 -10.96
CA SER A 98 -12.64 -22.09 -11.20
C SER A 98 -14.09 -21.91 -11.69
N ALA A 99 -14.65 -20.70 -11.61
CA ALA A 99 -16.01 -20.38 -12.01
C ALA A 99 -16.11 -19.72 -13.41
N ALA A 100 -14.98 -19.53 -14.10
CA ALA A 100 -14.86 -19.00 -15.45
C ALA A 100 -14.50 -20.10 -16.45
#